data_AF-A0A1F7QV78-F1
#
_entry.id   AF-A0A1F7QV78-F1
#
_cell.length_a   1.000
_cell.length_b   1.000
_cell.length_c   1.000
_cell.angle_alpha   90.00
_cell.angle_beta   90.00
_cell.angle_gamma   90.00
#
_symmetry.space_group_name_H-M   'P 1'
#
loop_
_entity.id
_entity.type
_entity.pdbx_description
1 polymer ?
#
loop_
_entity_poly.entity_id
_entity_poly.type
_entity_poly.pdbx_seq_one_letter_code
_entity_poly.pdbx_strand_id
1 'polypeptide(L)'
;MARGEIGSGDESIKLTFDDLDHISVNLSDSSVDDIKTVFDATFEYINTNQKLIEFELDDTTDDLFNQVSKDIIEQINREVLEARQNFTKIWDLIPEMNT
;
A
#
# COMPACT_ATOMS: atom_id res chain seq x y z
N MET A 1 1.15 -20.52 7.83
CA MET A 1 2.30 -20.88 8.70
C MET A 1 3.56 -20.70 7.89
N ALA A 2 4.54 -19.93 8.37
CA ALA A 2 5.84 -19.77 7.71
C ALA A 2 6.98 -20.05 8.70
N ARG A 3 8.03 -20.73 8.21
CA ARG A 3 9.30 -20.99 8.88
C ARG A 3 10.37 -20.19 8.16
N GLY A 4 11.26 -19.52 8.88
CA GLY A 4 12.48 -18.93 8.31
C GLY A 4 13.63 -19.93 8.33
N GLU A 5 14.20 -20.23 7.17
CA GLU A 5 15.57 -20.72 7.03
C GLU A 5 16.40 -19.53 6.53
N ILE A 6 17.53 -19.23 7.20
CA ILE A 6 18.44 -18.17 6.77
C ILE A 6 19.33 -18.74 5.67
N GLY A 7 19.05 -18.35 4.41
CA GLY A 7 19.85 -18.68 3.24
C GLY A 7 20.90 -17.61 2.95
N SER A 8 22.11 -18.05 2.58
CA SER A 8 23.20 -17.15 2.20
C SER A 8 22.98 -16.60 0.79
N GLY A 9 22.50 -15.36 0.65
CA GLY A 9 22.52 -14.61 -0.60
C GLY A 9 21.39 -13.59 -0.71
N ASP A 10 21.73 -12.30 -0.81
CA ASP A 10 20.91 -11.19 -1.35
C ASP A 10 19.37 -11.31 -1.14
N GLU A 11 18.93 -11.69 0.07
CA GLU A 11 17.52 -11.86 0.41
C GLU A 11 16.92 -10.46 0.62
N SER A 12 16.33 -9.92 -0.44
CA SER A 12 15.59 -8.66 -0.39
C SER A 12 14.36 -8.82 0.51
N ILE A 13 14.27 -8.02 1.57
CA ILE A 13 13.08 -7.96 2.43
C ILE A 13 12.01 -7.11 1.74
N LYS A 14 10.78 -7.64 1.65
CA LYS A 14 9.70 -7.00 0.90
C LYS A 14 8.44 -6.82 1.76
N LEU A 15 7.78 -5.68 1.59
CA LEU A 15 6.42 -5.44 2.04
C LEU A 15 5.47 -5.67 0.86
N THR A 16 4.49 -6.56 1.00
CA THR A 16 3.57 -6.96 -0.08
C THR A 16 2.13 -6.52 0.21
N PHE A 17 1.42 -6.05 -0.82
CA PHE A 17 0.04 -5.55 -0.73
C PHE A 17 -0.90 -6.47 -1.53
N ASP A 18 -1.56 -7.40 -0.84
CA ASP A 18 -2.40 -8.41 -1.49
C ASP A 18 -3.65 -7.82 -2.16
N ASP A 19 -4.22 -6.75 -1.61
CA ASP A 19 -5.38 -6.05 -2.18
C ASP A 19 -5.06 -5.23 -3.45
N LEU A 20 -3.76 -5.06 -3.76
CA LEU A 20 -3.26 -4.27 -4.90
C LEU A 20 -2.48 -5.16 -5.88
N ASP A 21 -3.05 -6.29 -6.31
CA ASP A 21 -2.43 -7.23 -7.25
C ASP A 21 -1.03 -7.71 -6.82
N HIS A 22 -0.80 -7.87 -5.51
CA HIS A 22 0.47 -8.30 -4.92
C HIS A 22 1.67 -7.40 -5.27
N ILE A 23 1.46 -6.09 -5.44
CA ILE A 23 2.56 -5.13 -5.55
C ILE A 23 3.43 -5.21 -4.28
N SER A 24 4.74 -5.02 -4.44
CA SER A 24 5.69 -5.11 -3.33
C SER A 24 6.65 -3.93 -3.28
N VAL A 25 7.00 -3.50 -2.07
CA VAL A 25 8.07 -2.54 -1.81
C VAL A 25 9.30 -3.30 -1.30
N ASN A 26 10.44 -3.14 -1.97
CA ASN A 26 11.71 -3.68 -1.48
C ASN A 26 12.30 -2.77 -0.40
N LEU A 27 12.22 -3.20 0.87
CA LEU A 27 12.72 -2.46 2.02
C LEU A 27 14.24 -2.47 2.15
N SER A 28 14.92 -3.29 1.34
CA SER A 28 16.39 -3.35 1.26
C SER A 28 16.94 -2.47 0.13
N ASP A 29 16.08 -1.89 -0.70
CA ASP A 29 16.44 -0.96 -1.77
C ASP A 29 16.38 0.49 -1.27
N SER A 30 17.24 1.34 -1.84
CA SER A 30 17.24 2.80 -1.62
C SER A 30 16.32 3.55 -2.59
N SER A 31 15.82 2.89 -3.63
CA SER A 31 14.83 3.46 -4.55
C SER A 31 13.46 3.62 -3.87
N VAL A 32 12.75 4.67 -4.25
CA VAL A 32 11.39 4.96 -3.78
C VAL A 32 10.32 4.70 -4.86
N ASP A 33 10.73 4.22 -6.03
CA ASP A 33 9.83 4.01 -7.17
C ASP A 33 8.73 2.98 -6.85
N ASP A 34 9.06 1.95 -6.06
CA ASP A 34 8.10 0.94 -5.61
C ASP A 34 7.04 1.56 -4.69
N ILE A 35 7.44 2.49 -3.81
CA ILE A 35 6.50 3.21 -2.92
C ILE A 35 5.54 4.05 -3.76
N LYS A 36 6.06 4.78 -4.77
CA LYS A 36 5.21 5.53 -5.69
C LYS A 36 4.21 4.62 -6.40
N THR A 37 4.65 3.44 -6.83
CA THR A 37 3.78 2.44 -7.48
C THR A 37 2.64 2.01 -6.56
N VAL A 38 2.90 1.81 -5.26
CA VAL A 38 1.87 1.50 -4.27
C VAL A 38 0.85 2.63 -4.13
N PHE A 39 1.30 3.88 -4.06
CA PHE A 39 0.39 5.03 -3.99
C PHE A 39 -0.49 5.17 -5.24
N ASP A 40 0.11 5.03 -6.43
CA ASP A 40 -0.61 5.10 -7.70
C ASP A 40 -1.67 3.97 -7.78
N ALA A 41 -1.29 2.73 -7.41
CA ALA A 41 -2.21 1.59 -7.37
C ALA A 41 -3.33 1.73 -6.32
N THR A 42 -3.01 2.29 -5.16
CA THR A 42 -4.02 2.60 -4.12
C THR A 42 -5.08 3.56 -4.66
N PHE A 43 -4.65 4.62 -5.34
CA PHE A 43 -5.57 5.59 -5.94
C PHE A 43 -6.43 4.97 -7.03
N GLU A 44 -5.84 4.15 -7.90
CA GLU A 44 -6.56 3.44 -8.96
C GLU A 44 -7.59 2.46 -8.40
N TYR A 45 -7.22 1.68 -7.37
CA TYR A 45 -8.13 0.76 -6.67
C TYR A 45 -9.34 1.52 -6.10
N ILE A 46 -9.08 2.62 -5.38
CA ILE A 46 -10.14 3.41 -4.74
C ILE A 46 -11.13 3.96 -5.78
N ASN A 47 -10.62 4.49 -6.90
CA ASN A 47 -11.47 5.05 -7.94
C ASN A 47 -12.27 3.99 -8.70
N THR A 48 -11.62 2.87 -9.04
CA THR A 48 -12.24 1.77 -9.78
C THR A 48 -13.37 1.13 -8.97
N ASN A 49 -13.14 0.92 -7.67
CA ASN A 49 -14.11 0.27 -6.78
C ASN A 49 -15.06 1.26 -6.09
N GLN A 50 -14.84 2.57 -6.26
CA GLN A 50 -15.53 3.65 -5.54
C GLN A 50 -15.60 3.41 -4.02
N LYS A 51 -14.52 2.88 -3.46
CA LYS A 51 -14.44 2.44 -2.07
C LYS A 51 -13.06 2.74 -1.51
N LEU A 52 -13.02 3.33 -0.32
CA LEU A 52 -11.76 3.53 0.40
C LEU A 52 -11.19 2.19 0.87
N ILE A 53 -9.86 2.10 0.87
CA ILE A 53 -9.09 0.97 1.39
C ILE A 53 -8.33 1.39 2.64
N GLU A 54 -8.12 0.46 3.55
CA GLU A 54 -7.27 0.60 4.73
C GLU A 54 -6.42 -0.65 4.81
N PHE A 55 -5.10 -0.47 4.93
CA PHE A 55 -4.14 -1.56 5.00
C PHE A 55 -3.79 -1.87 6.46
N GLU A 56 -3.59 -3.16 6.75
CA GLU A 56 -3.08 -3.64 8.03
C GLU A 56 -1.79 -4.42 7.81
N LEU A 57 -0.82 -4.28 8.72
CA LEU A 57 0.42 -5.05 8.65
C LEU A 57 0.24 -6.41 9.32
N ASP A 58 0.28 -7.49 8.55
CA ASP A 58 0.33 -8.86 9.06
C ASP A 58 1.78 -9.29 9.33
N ASP A 59 2.44 -8.58 10.23
CA ASP A 59 3.76 -8.95 10.74
C ASP A 59 3.85 -8.73 12.25
N THR A 60 4.14 -9.83 12.94
CA THR A 60 4.22 -9.90 14.41
C THR A 60 5.64 -9.70 14.96
N THR A 61 6.64 -9.52 14.09
CA THR A 61 8.01 -9.22 14.52
C THR A 61 8.12 -7.78 15.05
N ASP A 62 9.17 -7.50 15.83
CA ASP A 62 9.45 -6.18 16.39
C ASP A 62 10.86 -5.72 15.96
N ASP A 63 11.16 -5.88 14.67
CA ASP A 63 12.42 -5.47 14.09
C ASP A 63 12.31 -4.14 13.31
N LEU A 64 13.44 -3.67 12.79
CA LEU A 64 13.50 -2.43 12.02
C LEU A 64 12.60 -2.46 10.77
N PHE A 65 12.52 -3.61 10.09
CA PHE A 65 11.71 -3.74 8.88
C PHE A 65 10.22 -3.70 9.21
N ASN A 66 9.82 -4.27 10.35
CA ASN A 66 8.47 -4.14 10.87
C ASN A 66 8.11 -2.67 11.16
N GLN A 67 9.00 -1.93 11.84
CA GLN A 67 8.78 -0.50 12.15
C GLN A 67 8.66 0.34 10.88
N VAL A 68 9.56 0.14 9.91
CA VAL A 68 9.50 0.83 8.62
C VAL A 68 8.22 0.47 7.86
N SER A 69 7.80 -0.80 7.88
CA SER A 69 6.55 -1.23 7.23
C SER A 69 5.32 -0.59 7.87
N LYS A 70 5.29 -0.49 9.21
CA LYS A 70 4.23 0.23 9.94
C LYS A 70 4.17 1.69 9.52
N ASP A 71 5.31 2.39 9.49
CA ASP A 71 5.36 3.79 9.10
C ASP A 71 4.82 4.02 7.68
N ILE A 72 5.18 3.15 6.73
CA ILE A 72 4.68 3.20 5.35
C ILE A 72 3.17 2.98 5.30
N ILE A 73 2.66 1.91 5.94
CA ILE A 73 1.23 1.59 5.96
C ILE A 73 0.43 2.71 6.62
N GLU A 74 0.87 3.22 7.76
CA GLU A 74 0.20 4.32 8.43
C GLU A 74 0.17 5.58 7.57
N GLN A 75 1.26 5.87 6.83
CA GLN A 75 1.32 7.01 5.93
C GLN A 75 0.29 6.88 4.80
N ILE A 76 0.22 5.71 4.14
CA ILE A 76 -0.76 5.45 3.08
C ILE A 76 -2.18 5.60 3.62
N ASN A 77 -2.48 4.98 4.77
CA ASN A 77 -3.80 5.06 5.38
C ASN A 77 -4.20 6.49 5.75
N ARG A 78 -3.26 7.29 6.29
CA ARG A 78 -3.48 8.71 6.57
C ARG A 78 -3.83 9.48 5.30
N GLU A 79 -3.08 9.30 4.22
CA GLU A 79 -3.33 9.99 2.95
C GLU A 79 -4.68 9.61 2.34
N VAL A 80 -5.06 8.32 2.36
CA VAL A 80 -6.38 7.87 1.92
C VAL A 80 -7.50 8.52 2.74
N LEU A 81 -7.33 8.59 4.06
CA LEU A 81 -8.31 9.20 4.96
C LEU A 81 -8.46 10.71 4.70
N GLU A 82 -7.35 11.43 4.55
CA GLU A 82 -7.34 12.86 4.26
C GLU A 82 -7.96 13.17 2.88
N ALA A 83 -7.71 12.30 1.89
CA ALA A 83 -8.26 12.42 0.55
C ALA A 83 -9.74 12.01 0.45
N ARG A 84 -10.36 11.45 1.49
CA ARG A 84 -11.75 10.95 1.48
C ARG A 84 -12.75 11.91 0.84
N GLN A 85 -12.74 13.17 1.24
CA GLN A 85 -13.69 14.16 0.72
C GLN A 85 -13.46 14.44 -0.78
N ASN A 86 -12.22 14.33 -1.25
CA ASN A 86 -11.90 14.51 -2.66
C ASN A 86 -12.41 13.34 -3.48
N PHE A 87 -12.25 12.10 -3.00
CA PHE A 87 -12.83 10.92 -3.64
C PHE A 87 -14.36 11.00 -3.73
N THR A 88 -15.04 11.39 -2.65
CA THR A 88 -16.50 11.59 -2.68
C THR A 88 -16.91 12.58 -3.76
N LYS A 89 -16.24 13.74 -3.84
CA LYS A 89 -16.52 14.75 -4.89
C LYS A 89 -16.29 14.21 -6.29
N ILE A 90 -15.24 13.42 -6.51
CA ILE A 90 -14.97 12.80 -7.82
C ILE A 90 -16.10 11.84 -8.19
N TRP A 91 -16.51 10.98 -7.26
CA TRP A 91 -17.57 10.00 -7.52
C TRP A 91 -18.92 10.65 -7.79
N ASP A 92 -19.24 11.74 -7.10
CA ASP A 92 -20.47 12.51 -7.34
C ASP A 92 -20.53 13.12 -8.75
N LEU A 93 -19.39 13.38 -9.40
CA LEU A 93 -19.30 13.92 -10.77
C LEU A 93 -19.38 12.83 -11.85
N ILE A 94 -19.10 11.56 -11.54
CA ILE A 94 -19.13 10.46 -12.52
C ILE A 94 -20.51 10.27 -13.17
N PRO A 95 -21.64 10.36 -12.45
CA PRO A 95 -22.98 10.34 -13.05
C PRO A 95 -23.22 11.48 -14.06
N GLU A 96 -22.65 12.67 -13.81
CA GLU A 96 -22.85 13.87 -14.64
C GLU A 96 -22.04 13.82 -15.96
N MET A 97 -21.00 12.99 -16.02
CA MET A 97 -20.15 12.82 -17.22
C MET A 97 -20.70 11.81 -18.23
N ASN A 98 -21.67 10.98 -17.83
CA ASN A 98 -22.26 9.92 -18.66
C ASN A 98 -23.63 10.30 -19.26
N THR A 99 -24.04 11.56 -19.13
CA THR A 99 -25.25 12.16 -19.73
C THR A 99 -24.88 13.20 -20.78
#